data_AF-A0A8S9XKB9-F1
#
_entry.id   AF-A0A8S9XKB9-F1
#
_cell.length_a   1.000
_cell.length_b   1.000
_cell.length_c   1.000
_cell.angle_alpha   90.00
_cell.angle_beta   90.00
_cell.angle_gamma   90.00
#
_symmetry.space_group_name_H-M   'P 1'
#
loop_
_entity.id
_entity.type
_entity.pdbx_description
1 polymer ?
#
loop_
_entity_poly.entity_id
_entity_poly.type
_entity_poly.pdbx_seq_one_letter_code
_entity_poly.pdbx_strand_id
1 'polypeptide(L)'
;MGPLFGQPWTHPQDRGHSSAVATRNGVVYVTCSNGRSKGWLEEQVAELKPWDGASLRTGPAKDLADLVRVKVGVWIPTEFLDRSDARKLIPLFEAQNPGLSTREWKLLNTKADPKGLSLVLNIDTDSLGWLRGQQFRAFFHVQRVTFKVMGTPTDAAGGSDQPAAQ
;
A
#
# COMPACT_ATOMS: atom_id res chain seq x y z
N MET A 1 -22.41 44.64 -41.92
CA MET A 1 -21.89 43.28 -41.65
C MET A 1 -20.87 43.38 -40.52
N GLY A 2 -21.11 42.68 -39.42
CA GLY A 2 -20.23 42.57 -38.26
C GLY A 2 -20.95 41.74 -37.19
N PRO A 3 -20.41 40.60 -36.73
CA PRO A 3 -21.17 39.67 -35.91
C PRO A 3 -21.18 40.10 -34.44
N LEU A 4 -22.38 40.09 -33.85
CA LEU A 4 -22.60 40.13 -32.40
C LEU A 4 -22.21 38.75 -31.84
N PHE A 5 -21.03 38.65 -31.23
CA PHE A 5 -20.65 37.48 -30.45
C PHE A 5 -21.42 37.48 -29.13
N GLY A 6 -22.30 36.48 -28.98
CA GLY A 6 -23.00 36.19 -27.74
C GLY A 6 -22.03 35.84 -26.63
N GLN A 7 -22.16 36.55 -25.50
CA GLN A 7 -21.54 36.18 -24.23
C GLN A 7 -22.10 34.82 -23.78
N PRO A 8 -21.27 33.89 -23.30
CA PRO A 8 -21.77 32.63 -22.75
C PRO A 8 -22.49 32.89 -21.43
N TRP A 9 -23.77 32.52 -21.38
CA TRP A 9 -24.53 32.42 -20.14
C TRP A 9 -23.85 31.41 -19.22
N THR A 10 -23.22 31.88 -18.15
CA THR A 10 -22.75 31.01 -17.07
C THR A 10 -23.84 30.95 -16.00
N HIS A 11 -24.49 29.79 -15.88
CA HIS A 11 -25.42 29.50 -14.80
C HIS A 11 -24.63 29.37 -13.48
N PRO A 12 -25.10 29.87 -12.33
CA PRO A 12 -24.35 29.82 -11.07
C PRO A 12 -24.16 28.42 -10.45
N GLN A 13 -24.56 27.36 -11.16
CA GLN A 13 -24.57 25.98 -10.65
C GLN A 13 -23.31 25.17 -11.00
N ASP A 14 -22.41 25.67 -11.84
CA ASP A 14 -21.18 24.96 -12.26
C ASP A 14 -20.01 25.13 -11.27
N ARG A 15 -20.29 25.07 -9.96
CA ARG A 15 -19.25 24.95 -8.94
C ARG A 15 -19.03 23.49 -8.55
N GLY A 16 -18.06 22.87 -9.20
CA GLY A 16 -17.19 21.87 -8.58
C GLY A 16 -17.51 20.40 -8.85
N HIS A 17 -17.28 19.92 -10.08
CA HIS A 17 -17.10 18.49 -10.32
C HIS A 17 -15.62 18.20 -10.62
N SER A 18 -14.78 18.22 -9.59
CA SER A 18 -13.41 17.73 -9.73
C SER A 18 -13.42 16.20 -9.63
N SER A 19 -13.30 15.52 -10.77
CA SER A 19 -12.90 14.11 -10.78
C SER A 19 -11.45 14.04 -10.29
N ALA A 20 -11.26 13.62 -9.04
CA ALA A 20 -9.94 13.46 -8.45
C ALA A 20 -9.55 11.97 -8.45
N VAL A 21 -8.37 11.69 -8.98
CA VAL A 21 -7.71 10.38 -8.89
C VAL A 21 -6.43 10.56 -8.08
N ALA A 22 -6.24 9.73 -7.05
CA ALA A 22 -5.03 9.72 -6.24
C ALA A 22 -4.52 8.29 -6.09
N THR A 23 -3.20 8.13 -6.03
CA THR A 23 -2.55 6.82 -5.84
C THR A 23 -1.78 6.82 -4.53
N ARG A 24 -2.01 5.82 -3.69
CA ARG A 24 -1.29 5.65 -2.42
C ARG A 24 -1.13 4.17 -2.07
N ASN A 25 0.10 3.75 -1.76
CA ASN A 25 0.43 2.38 -1.32
C ASN A 25 -0.09 1.25 -2.24
N GLY A 26 -0.13 1.51 -3.55
CA GLY A 26 -0.62 0.54 -4.54
C GLY A 26 -2.15 0.46 -4.65
N VAL A 27 -2.87 1.43 -4.05
CA VAL A 27 -4.31 1.64 -4.18
C VAL A 27 -4.56 2.90 -5.03
N VAL A 28 -5.56 2.84 -5.91
CA VAL A 28 -6.07 4.00 -6.66
C VAL A 28 -7.40 4.42 -6.05
N TYR A 29 -7.47 5.65 -5.56
CA TYR A 29 -8.68 6.28 -5.04
C TYR A 29 -9.31 7.12 -6.14
N VAL A 30 -10.57 6.84 -6.47
CA VAL A 30 -11.32 7.54 -7.52
C VAL A 30 -12.56 8.18 -6.90
N THR A 31 -12.67 9.50 -7.01
CA THR A 31 -13.90 10.20 -6.67
C THR A 31 -14.86 10.14 -7.85
N CYS A 32 -15.92 9.34 -7.71
CA CYS A 32 -16.96 9.22 -8.74
C CYS A 32 -17.91 10.41 -8.68
N SER A 33 -18.35 10.89 -9.84
CA SER A 33 -19.31 12.01 -9.94
C SER A 33 -20.69 11.70 -9.38
N ASN A 34 -21.09 10.42 -9.36
CA ASN A 34 -22.36 9.93 -8.82
C ASN A 34 -22.34 8.39 -8.69
N GLY A 35 -23.45 7.82 -8.21
CA GLY A 35 -23.59 6.36 -8.07
C GLY A 35 -23.51 5.59 -9.41
N ARG A 36 -23.92 6.20 -10.52
CA ARG A 36 -23.86 5.58 -11.85
C ARG A 36 -22.41 5.44 -12.33
N SER A 37 -21.59 6.48 -12.18
CA SER A 37 -20.16 6.40 -12.53
C SER A 37 -19.39 5.46 -11.62
N LYS A 38 -19.79 5.34 -10.34
CA LYS A 38 -19.28 4.30 -9.45
C LYS A 38 -19.60 2.89 -9.97
N GLY A 39 -20.87 2.58 -10.23
CA GLY A 39 -21.29 1.25 -10.68
C GLY A 39 -20.61 0.85 -12.00
N TRP A 40 -20.55 1.78 -12.95
CA TRP A 40 -19.81 1.57 -14.21
C TRP A 40 -18.33 1.24 -13.96
N LEU A 41 -17.63 1.97 -13.09
CA LEU A 41 -16.23 1.70 -12.80
C LEU A 41 -16.03 0.32 -12.14
N GLU A 42 -16.93 -0.07 -11.22
CA GLU A 42 -16.88 -1.38 -10.56
C GLU A 42 -17.06 -2.53 -11.56
N GLU A 43 -17.98 -2.39 -12.51
CA GLU A 43 -18.18 -3.35 -13.61
C GLU A 43 -16.93 -3.44 -14.51
N GLN A 44 -16.39 -2.30 -14.94
CA GLN A 44 -15.20 -2.28 -15.80
C GLN A 44 -13.99 -2.92 -15.10
N VAL A 45 -13.76 -2.63 -13.82
CA VAL A 45 -12.63 -3.21 -13.08
C VAL A 45 -12.75 -4.73 -12.93
N ALA A 46 -13.97 -5.27 -12.83
CA ALA A 46 -14.19 -6.71 -12.74
C ALA A 46 -13.78 -7.46 -14.02
N GLU A 47 -13.80 -6.78 -15.17
CA GLU A 47 -13.43 -7.35 -16.46
C GLU A 47 -11.93 -7.20 -16.77
N LEU A 48 -11.22 -6.32 -16.06
CA LEU A 48 -9.80 -6.07 -16.29
C LEU A 48 -8.94 -7.28 -15.88
N LYS A 49 -8.07 -7.70 -16.80
CA LYS A 49 -7.01 -8.69 -16.57
C LYS A 49 -5.65 -8.05 -16.85
N PRO A 50 -5.03 -7.38 -15.85
CA PRO A 50 -3.86 -6.54 -16.08
C PRO A 50 -2.64 -7.32 -16.62
N TRP A 51 -2.33 -8.47 -16.02
CA TRP A 51 -1.30 -9.41 -16.43
C TRP A 51 -1.55 -10.78 -15.78
N ASP A 52 -0.85 -11.83 -16.21
CA ASP A 52 -1.03 -13.18 -15.68
C ASP A 52 -0.79 -13.23 -14.16
N GLY A 53 -1.78 -13.75 -13.45
CA GLY A 53 -1.79 -13.83 -11.98
C GLY A 53 -2.21 -12.55 -11.26
N ALA A 54 -2.54 -11.46 -11.97
CA ALA A 54 -3.10 -10.26 -11.35
C ALA A 54 -4.61 -10.38 -11.12
N SER A 55 -5.08 -9.89 -9.96
CA SER A 55 -6.50 -9.71 -9.66
C SER A 55 -6.71 -8.31 -9.08
N LEU A 56 -7.71 -7.60 -9.61
CA LEU A 56 -8.17 -6.31 -9.08
C LEU A 56 -9.40 -6.51 -8.22
N ARG A 57 -9.56 -5.63 -7.23
CA ARG A 57 -10.73 -5.56 -6.36
C ARG A 57 -11.14 -4.11 -6.20
N THR A 58 -12.44 -3.87 -6.16
CA THR A 58 -13.02 -2.57 -5.83
C THR A 58 -13.64 -2.62 -4.44
N GLY A 59 -13.71 -1.46 -3.78
CA GLY A 59 -14.30 -1.35 -2.47
C GLY A 59 -14.35 0.11 -1.99
N PRO A 60 -15.11 0.40 -0.92
CA PRO A 60 -15.10 1.69 -0.25
C PRO A 60 -13.69 2.09 0.14
N ALA A 61 -13.35 3.38 0.01
CA ALA A 61 -12.02 3.90 0.33
C ALA A 61 -11.54 3.54 1.75
N LYS A 62 -12.47 3.50 2.72
CA LYS A 62 -12.20 3.08 4.11
C LYS A 62 -11.71 1.62 4.21
N ASP A 63 -12.24 0.73 3.38
CA ASP A 63 -11.89 -0.70 3.38
C ASP A 63 -10.58 -0.93 2.62
N LEU A 64 -10.22 0.01 1.73
CA LEU A 64 -8.94 0.03 1.02
C LEU A 64 -7.81 0.67 1.85
N ALA A 65 -8.14 1.46 2.88
CA ALA A 65 -7.16 2.00 3.82
C ALA A 65 -6.51 0.88 4.65
N ASP A 66 -7.20 -0.24 4.86
CA ASP A 66 -6.63 -1.42 5.53
C ASP A 66 -5.65 -2.19 4.64
N LEU A 67 -5.68 -1.95 3.32
CA LEU A 67 -4.70 -2.47 2.36
C LEU A 67 -3.39 -1.68 2.34
N VAL A 68 -3.19 -0.74 3.28
CA VAL A 68 -1.93 -0.02 3.45
C VAL A 68 -0.81 -1.03 3.66
N ARG A 69 -0.02 -1.21 2.60
CA ARG A 69 1.18 -2.04 2.66
C ARG A 69 2.28 -1.27 3.37
N VAL A 70 2.79 -1.84 4.45
CA VAL A 70 3.90 -1.27 5.21
C VAL A 70 5.20 -1.84 4.72
N LYS A 71 6.15 -0.95 4.43
CA LYS A 71 7.49 -1.34 4.00
C LYS A 71 8.31 -1.73 5.23
N VAL A 72 8.85 -2.94 5.22
CA VAL A 72 9.74 -3.43 6.27
C VAL A 72 11.04 -3.95 5.67
N GLY A 73 12.12 -3.85 6.43
CA GLY A 73 13.41 -4.43 6.12
C GLY A 73 13.75 -5.53 7.13
N VAL A 74 14.32 -6.63 6.66
CA VAL A 74 14.87 -7.70 7.51
C VAL A 74 16.22 -8.13 6.95
N TRP A 75 17.19 -8.35 7.83
CA TRP A 75 18.51 -8.87 7.46
C TRP A 75 18.64 -10.30 7.97
N ILE A 76 19.05 -11.21 7.08
CA ILE A 76 19.20 -12.64 7.34
C ILE A 76 20.68 -13.01 7.16
N PRO A 77 21.36 -13.56 8.18
CA PRO A 77 22.74 -14.01 8.05
C PRO A 77 22.94 -15.14 7.05
N THR A 78 24.08 -15.18 6.36
CA THR A 78 24.40 -16.14 5.29
C THR A 78 24.33 -17.60 5.75
N GLU A 79 24.66 -17.90 7.01
CA GLU A 79 24.62 -19.26 7.56
C GLU A 79 23.21 -19.87 7.63
N PHE A 80 22.17 -19.04 7.47
CA PHE A 80 20.76 -19.47 7.39
C PHE A 80 20.17 -19.32 6.00
N LEU A 81 20.98 -18.91 5.01
CA LEU A 81 20.56 -18.81 3.63
C LEU A 81 20.99 -20.06 2.88
N ASP A 82 20.00 -20.87 2.50
CA ASP A 82 20.17 -21.65 1.29
C ASP A 82 20.16 -20.64 0.13
N ARG A 83 21.22 -20.58 -0.69
CA ARG A 83 21.45 -19.51 -1.69
C ARG A 83 20.48 -19.55 -2.89
N SER A 84 19.31 -20.14 -2.69
CA SER A 84 18.19 -20.20 -3.61
C SER A 84 17.39 -18.88 -3.61
N ASP A 85 16.42 -18.78 -4.53
CA ASP A 85 15.60 -17.57 -4.76
C ASP A 85 15.05 -16.97 -3.45
N ALA A 86 15.34 -15.68 -3.21
CA ALA A 86 14.89 -14.93 -2.03
C ALA A 86 13.38 -15.01 -1.78
N ARG A 87 12.57 -15.23 -2.83
CA ARG A 87 11.12 -15.44 -2.71
C ARG A 87 10.77 -16.71 -1.93
N LYS A 88 11.63 -17.73 -1.97
CA LYS A 88 11.45 -18.99 -1.22
C LYS A 88 11.68 -18.80 0.29
N LEU A 89 12.30 -17.70 0.71
CA LEU A 89 12.53 -17.41 2.13
C LEU A 89 11.26 -16.89 2.81
N ILE A 90 10.34 -16.26 2.07
CA ILE A 90 9.12 -15.65 2.62
C ILE A 90 8.21 -16.71 3.27
N PRO A 91 7.86 -17.83 2.60
CA PRO A 91 7.03 -18.87 3.22
C PRO A 91 7.61 -19.50 4.48
N LEU A 92 8.94 -19.44 4.68
CA LEU A 92 9.58 -19.97 5.88
C LEU A 92 9.19 -19.17 7.13
N PHE A 93 8.95 -17.86 7.00
CA PHE A 93 8.46 -17.06 8.12
C PHE A 93 7.09 -17.53 8.59
N GLU A 94 6.15 -17.79 7.69
CA GLU A 94 4.82 -18.32 8.03
C GLU A 94 4.93 -19.72 8.67
N ALA A 95 5.73 -20.61 8.08
CA ALA A 95 5.91 -21.97 8.59
C ALA A 95 6.51 -22.03 10.01
N GLN A 96 7.35 -21.06 10.38
CA GLN A 96 8.10 -21.05 11.64
C GLN A 96 7.47 -20.15 12.71
N ASN A 97 6.48 -19.34 12.36
CA ASN A 97 5.87 -18.37 13.25
C ASN A 97 4.34 -18.52 13.24
N PRO A 98 3.78 -19.36 14.13
CA PRO A 98 2.33 -19.55 14.23
C PRO A 98 1.58 -18.22 14.37
N GLY A 99 0.55 -18.05 13.53
CA GLY A 99 -0.27 -16.83 13.48
C GLY A 99 0.25 -15.73 12.56
N LEU A 100 1.44 -15.89 11.95
CA LEU A 100 1.92 -15.00 10.91
C LEU A 100 1.53 -15.54 9.53
N SER A 101 0.75 -14.79 8.75
CA SER A 101 0.51 -15.12 7.34
C SER A 101 1.42 -14.28 6.44
N THR A 102 2.01 -14.88 5.42
CA THR A 102 2.91 -14.19 4.47
C THR A 102 2.33 -14.09 3.06
N ARG A 103 1.07 -14.50 2.88
CA ARG A 103 0.42 -14.60 1.56
C ARG A 103 0.37 -13.28 0.78
N GLU A 104 0.18 -12.17 1.48
CA GLU A 104 0.10 -10.84 0.88
C GLU A 104 1.45 -10.10 0.85
N TRP A 105 2.51 -10.73 1.33
CA TRP A 105 3.84 -10.13 1.38
C TRP A 105 4.42 -10.04 -0.03
N LYS A 106 4.99 -8.87 -0.35
CA LYS A 106 5.64 -8.63 -1.65
C LYS A 106 7.11 -8.28 -1.43
N LEU A 107 8.00 -9.05 -2.06
CA LEU A 107 9.41 -8.71 -2.14
C LEU A 107 9.60 -7.49 -3.06
N LEU A 108 10.09 -6.39 -2.49
CA LEU A 108 10.36 -5.15 -3.23
C LEU A 108 11.80 -5.07 -3.69
N ASN A 109 12.74 -5.45 -2.82
CA ASN A 109 14.16 -5.37 -3.11
C ASN A 109 14.94 -6.40 -2.30
N THR A 110 16.08 -6.81 -2.83
CA THR A 110 17.10 -7.59 -2.14
C THR A 110 18.43 -6.86 -2.19
N LYS A 111 19.22 -6.97 -1.12
CA LYS A 111 20.61 -6.52 -1.11
C LYS A 111 21.46 -7.62 -0.47
N ALA A 112 22.23 -8.31 -1.30
CA ALA A 112 23.20 -9.28 -0.84
C ALA A 112 24.46 -8.56 -0.34
N ASP A 113 25.04 -9.09 0.73
CA ASP A 113 26.36 -8.75 1.21
C ASP A 113 27.10 -10.05 1.60
N PRO A 114 28.43 -10.04 1.81
CA PRO A 114 29.16 -11.28 2.12
C PRO A 114 28.65 -12.05 3.35
N LYS A 115 28.04 -11.36 4.31
CA LYS A 115 27.59 -11.89 5.60
C LYS A 115 26.08 -12.14 5.65
N GLY A 116 25.30 -11.73 4.65
CA GLY A 116 23.88 -12.01 4.63
C GLY A 116 23.10 -11.41 3.47
N LEU A 117 21.79 -11.41 3.64
CA LEU A 117 20.82 -10.89 2.68
C LEU A 117 19.86 -9.97 3.39
N SER A 118 19.77 -8.73 2.92
CA SER A 118 18.68 -7.83 3.29
C SER A 118 17.50 -8.05 2.36
N LEU A 119 16.32 -8.25 2.92
CA LEU A 119 15.05 -8.23 2.21
C LEU A 119 14.32 -6.94 2.54
N VAL A 120 13.73 -6.32 1.53
CA VAL A 120 12.78 -5.23 1.67
C VAL A 120 11.43 -5.74 1.20
N LEU A 121 10.46 -5.72 2.09
CA LEU A 121 9.15 -6.34 1.91
C LEU A 121 8.07 -5.28 2.07
N ASN A 122 6.98 -5.44 1.33
CA ASN A 122 5.70 -4.83 1.65
C ASN A 122 4.85 -5.89 2.35
N ILE A 123 4.33 -5.56 3.53
CA ILE A 123 3.49 -6.47 4.33
C ILE A 123 2.12 -5.85 4.59
N ASP A 124 1.12 -6.68 4.82
CA ASP A 124 -0.21 -6.27 5.27
C ASP A 124 -0.22 -5.83 6.75
N THR A 125 -1.31 -5.17 7.14
CA THR A 125 -1.52 -4.60 8.48
C THR A 125 -1.64 -5.66 9.57
N ASP A 126 -2.23 -6.82 9.27
CA ASP A 126 -2.34 -7.95 10.22
C ASP A 126 -0.95 -8.49 10.57
N SER A 127 -0.12 -8.70 9.55
CA SER A 127 1.28 -9.09 9.71
C SER A 127 2.09 -8.08 10.50
N LEU A 128 1.86 -6.78 10.28
CA LEU A 128 2.48 -5.71 11.07
C LEU A 128 2.02 -5.77 12.53
N GLY A 129 0.73 -5.99 12.78
CA GLY A 129 0.16 -6.16 14.11
C GLY A 129 0.78 -7.34 14.84
N TRP A 130 0.90 -8.48 14.16
CA TRP A 130 1.59 -9.66 14.68
C TRP A 130 3.05 -9.35 15.02
N LEU A 131 3.80 -8.72 14.11
CA LEU A 131 5.20 -8.35 14.34
C LEU A 131 5.35 -7.41 15.53
N ARG A 132 4.45 -6.42 15.71
CA ARG A 132 4.44 -5.54 16.90
C ARG A 132 4.28 -6.34 18.18
N GLY A 133 3.35 -7.29 18.21
CA GLY A 133 3.16 -8.20 19.34
C GLY A 133 4.41 -9.01 19.68
N GLN A 134 5.25 -9.30 18.68
CA GLN A 134 6.52 -10.00 18.83
C GLN A 134 7.75 -9.09 18.96
N GLN A 135 7.56 -7.80 19.25
CA GLN A 135 8.65 -6.80 19.35
C GLN A 135 9.50 -6.74 18.07
N PHE A 136 8.86 -6.88 16.90
CA PHE A 136 9.44 -6.93 15.56
C PHE A 136 10.47 -8.04 15.35
N ARG A 137 10.39 -9.14 16.10
CA ARG A 137 11.31 -10.28 15.97
C ARG A 137 10.55 -11.55 15.62
N ALA A 138 10.87 -12.14 14.48
CA ALA A 138 10.30 -13.42 14.05
C ALA A 138 11.39 -14.50 14.01
N PHE A 139 10.99 -15.75 14.23
CA PHE A 139 11.87 -16.89 14.05
C PHE A 139 12.24 -17.06 12.58
N PHE A 140 13.52 -17.37 12.35
CA PHE A 140 14.05 -17.82 11.09
C PHE A 140 15.08 -18.93 11.37
N HIS A 141 14.73 -20.16 11.02
CA HIS A 141 15.43 -21.39 11.42
C HIS A 141 15.57 -21.49 12.94
N VAL A 142 16.79 -21.38 13.48
CA VAL A 142 17.12 -21.58 14.90
C VAL A 142 17.31 -20.27 15.67
N GLN A 143 17.06 -19.13 15.04
CA GLN A 143 17.25 -17.81 15.64
C GLN A 143 16.07 -16.86 15.39
N ARG A 144 16.14 -15.65 15.94
CA ARG A 144 15.18 -14.58 15.66
C ARG A 144 15.85 -13.46 14.88
N VAL A 145 15.29 -13.13 13.73
CA VAL A 145 15.69 -11.96 12.93
C VAL A 145 14.82 -10.76 13.29
N THR A 146 15.36 -9.56 13.12
CA THR A 146 14.66 -8.31 13.48
C THR A 146 14.16 -7.61 12.23
N PHE A 147 12.86 -7.33 12.20
CA PHE A 147 12.22 -6.50 11.21
C PHE A 147 12.32 -5.03 11.62
N LYS A 148 12.53 -4.15 10.65
CA LYS A 148 12.55 -2.69 10.83
C LYS A 148 11.53 -2.08 9.90
N VAL A 149 10.64 -1.25 10.41
CA VAL A 149 9.74 -0.45 9.56
C VAL A 149 10.59 0.56 8.80
N MET A 150 10.40 0.61 7.49
CA MET A 150 11.19 1.42 6.56
C MET A 150 10.34 2.60 6.08
N GLY A 151 10.59 3.77 6.65
CA GLY A 151 9.86 5.01 6.35
C GLY A 151 8.79 5.33 7.39
N THR A 152 8.59 6.62 7.62
CA THR A 152 7.47 7.14 8.41
C THR A 152 6.15 6.80 7.72
N PRO A 153 5.10 6.41 8.45
CA PRO A 153 3.74 6.55 7.93
C PRO A 153 3.56 8.03 7.64
N THR A 154 3.64 8.43 6.38
CA THR A 154 3.15 9.76 6.00
C THR A 154 1.64 9.72 6.12
N ASP A 155 1.17 10.06 7.31
CA ASP A 155 -0.07 10.78 7.62
C ASP A 155 0.00 11.28 9.06
N ALA A 156 0.09 12.59 9.24
CA ALA A 156 -0.77 13.34 10.15
C ALA A 156 -0.42 14.83 10.04
N ALA A 157 -1.43 15.62 9.70
CA ALA A 157 -1.43 17.06 9.81
C ALA A 157 -1.07 17.52 11.24
N GLY A 158 -0.26 18.57 11.33
CA GLY A 158 -0.32 19.59 12.36
C GLY A 158 -0.15 20.91 11.60
N GLY A 159 -1.16 21.75 11.46
CA GLY A 159 -1.93 22.29 12.57
C GLY A 159 -1.12 23.38 13.25
N SER A 160 -0.81 24.46 12.51
CA SER A 160 -0.50 25.75 13.13
C SER A 160 -1.78 26.57 13.11
N ASP A 161 -2.67 26.25 14.05
CA ASP A 161 -3.49 27.28 14.68
C ASP A 161 -2.50 28.17 15.45
N GLN A 162 -2.31 29.39 14.96
CA GLN A 162 -1.55 30.40 15.68
C GLN A 162 -2.57 31.20 16.51
N PRO A 163 -2.49 31.16 17.85
CA PRO A 163 -3.39 31.93 18.68
C PRO A 163 -3.07 33.43 18.53
N ALA A 164 -4.12 34.23 18.42
CA ALA A 164 -4.05 35.66 18.60
C ALA A 164 -3.64 36.00 20.05
N ALA A 165 -2.56 36.75 20.20
CA ALA A 165 -2.18 37.58 21.36
C ALA A 165 -0.96 38.41 20.90
N GLN A 166 -0.82 39.72 21.06
CA GLN A 166 -1.54 40.81 21.72
C GLN A 166 -1.31 42.07 20.88
#